data_AF-A0A834GBD1-F1
#
_entry.id   AF-A0A834GBD1-F1
#
_cell.length_a   1.000
_cell.length_b   1.000
_cell.length_c   1.000
_cell.angle_alpha   90.00
_cell.angle_beta   90.00
_cell.angle_gamma   90.00
#
_symmetry.space_group_name_H-M   'P 1'
#
loop_
_entity.id
_entity.type
_entity.pdbx_description
1 polymer ?
#
loop_
_entity_poly.entity_id
_entity_poly.type
_entity_poly.pdbx_seq_one_letter_code
_entity_poly.pdbx_strand_id
1 'polypeptide(L)'
;MASAAKSIIQTLRRYIKKPWGITGLCADPEYKPALPKATEYRIEYYSRDRRRSRPPVRRMVLRKADVERMMREKSFDADDFPRPYLTAKVEEDDNAVGGGYQK
;
A
#
# COMPACT_ATOMS: atom_id res chain seq x y z
N MET A 1 6.69 68.21 -7.84
CA MET A 1 6.97 67.02 -8.68
C MET A 1 7.29 65.74 -7.90
N ALA A 2 7.77 65.78 -6.64
CA ALA A 2 8.17 64.58 -5.87
C ALA A 2 7.00 63.70 -5.34
N SER A 3 5.77 64.23 -5.24
CA SER A 3 4.60 63.50 -4.71
C SER A 3 3.94 62.59 -5.75
N ALA A 4 3.89 63.00 -7.01
CA ALA A 4 3.34 62.20 -8.12
C ALA A 4 4.20 60.96 -8.42
N ALA A 5 5.53 61.06 -8.26
CA ALA A 5 6.42 59.91 -8.42
C ALA A 5 6.20 58.84 -7.32
N LYS A 6 5.90 59.26 -6.08
CA LYS A 6 5.65 58.33 -4.96
C LYS A 6 4.35 57.54 -5.13
N SER A 7 3.29 58.16 -5.66
CA SER A 7 2.01 57.47 -5.88
C SER A 7 2.13 56.37 -6.95
N ILE A 8 2.88 56.63 -8.03
CA ILE A 8 3.13 55.66 -9.11
C ILE A 8 3.93 54.46 -8.59
N ILE A 9 4.96 54.69 -7.77
CA ILE A 9 5.75 53.62 -7.14
C ILE A 9 4.88 52.79 -6.18
N GLN A 10 3.95 53.42 -5.47
CA GLN A 10 3.05 52.74 -4.55
C GLN A 10 2.02 51.85 -5.27
N THR A 11 1.50 52.25 -6.44
CA THR A 11 0.65 51.39 -7.28
C THR A 11 1.45 50.22 -7.85
N LEU A 12 2.68 50.44 -8.31
CA LEU A 12 3.54 49.37 -8.85
C LEU A 12 3.88 48.30 -7.79
N ARG A 13 4.11 48.71 -6.54
CA ARG A 13 4.35 47.77 -5.43
C ARG A 13 3.20 46.80 -5.19
N ARG A 14 1.95 47.15 -5.53
CA ARG A 14 0.79 46.24 -5.40
C ARG A 14 0.85 45.06 -6.36
N TYR A 15 1.56 45.19 -7.47
CA TYR A 15 1.74 44.11 -8.45
C TYR A 15 2.88 43.15 -8.08
N ILE A 16 3.73 43.53 -7.11
CA ILE A 16 4.74 42.65 -6.52
C ILE A 16 4.04 41.76 -5.48
N LYS A 17 3.44 40.66 -5.94
CA LYS A 17 2.66 39.75 -5.07
C LYS A 17 3.47 38.98 -4.03
N LYS A 18 4.80 38.86 -4.21
CA LYS A 18 5.70 38.07 -3.33
C LYS A 18 7.03 38.79 -3.13
N PRO A 19 7.06 39.92 -2.38
CA PRO A 19 8.28 40.71 -2.19
C PRO A 19 9.41 39.95 -1.47
N TRP A 20 9.08 38.92 -0.68
CA TRP A 20 10.02 38.02 0.00
C TRP A 20 10.68 36.97 -0.92
N GLY A 21 10.36 36.95 -2.22
CA GLY A 21 10.98 36.05 -3.19
C GLY A 21 12.18 36.65 -3.92
N ILE A 22 12.62 37.85 -3.53
CA ILE A 22 13.70 38.58 -4.20
C ILE A 22 15.05 38.33 -3.51
N THR A 23 15.04 38.17 -2.17
CA THR A 23 16.25 37.97 -1.37
C THR A 23 15.98 37.04 -0.19
N GLY A 24 17.02 36.30 0.24
CA GLY A 24 16.97 35.36 1.36
C GLY A 24 16.71 33.91 0.94
N LEU A 25 16.70 33.02 1.93
CA LEU A 25 16.64 31.55 1.74
C LEU A 25 15.48 31.09 0.84
N CYS A 26 14.35 31.80 0.85
CA CYS A 26 13.19 31.48 0.02
C CYS A 26 13.36 31.78 -1.48
N ALA A 27 14.44 32.46 -1.87
CA ALA A 27 14.77 32.81 -3.26
C ALA A 27 15.92 31.96 -3.85
N ASP A 28 16.57 31.12 -3.02
CA ASP A 28 17.67 30.27 -3.46
C ASP A 28 17.17 29.12 -4.35
N PRO A 29 17.89 28.74 -5.42
CA PRO A 29 17.46 27.67 -6.33
C PRO A 29 17.41 26.29 -5.66
N GLU A 30 18.10 26.13 -4.54
CA GLU A 30 18.10 24.89 -3.74
C GLU A 30 16.97 24.84 -2.71
N TYR A 31 16.25 25.94 -2.50
CA TYR A 31 15.18 26.03 -1.51
C TYR A 31 14.01 25.09 -1.86
N LYS A 32 13.67 24.21 -0.93
CA LYS A 32 12.54 23.28 -1.04
C LYS A 32 11.50 23.60 0.04
N PRO A 33 10.21 23.76 -0.31
CA PRO A 33 9.16 23.93 0.68
C PRO A 33 9.00 22.64 1.51
N ALA A 34 8.68 22.80 2.80
CA ALA A 34 8.50 21.67 3.71
C ALA A 34 7.26 20.80 3.38
N LEU A 35 6.28 21.37 2.66
CA LEU A 35 5.08 20.65 2.25
C LEU A 35 5.32 19.96 0.89
N PRO A 36 5.17 18.64 0.83
CA PRO A 36 5.19 17.91 -0.44
C PRO A 36 4.02 18.35 -1.33
N LYS A 37 4.15 18.13 -2.64
CA LYS A 37 3.11 18.54 -3.59
C LYS A 37 1.82 17.74 -3.37
N ALA A 38 0.67 18.30 -3.73
CA ALA A 38 -0.63 17.62 -3.62
C ALA A 38 -0.65 16.22 -4.30
N THR A 39 0.13 16.04 -5.36
CA THR A 39 0.30 14.76 -6.07
C THR A 39 1.04 13.70 -5.24
N GLU A 40 1.96 14.11 -4.37
CA GLU A 40 2.73 13.21 -3.49
C GLU A 40 1.88 12.67 -2.34
N TYR A 41 0.77 13.35 -1.98
CA TYR A 41 -0.25 12.85 -1.06
C TYR A 41 -1.24 11.88 -1.72
N ARG A 42 -1.27 11.81 -3.06
CA ARG A 42 -2.18 10.93 -3.80
C ARG A 42 -1.57 9.54 -3.88
N ILE A 43 -1.77 8.76 -2.81
CA ILE A 43 -1.37 7.35 -2.76
C ILE A 43 -1.99 6.64 -3.96
N GLU A 44 -1.15 6.06 -4.82
CA GLU A 44 -1.59 5.40 -6.04
C GLU A 44 -2.64 4.34 -5.72
N TYR A 45 -3.82 4.46 -6.35
CA TYR A 45 -4.94 3.57 -6.07
C TYR A 45 -4.67 2.13 -6.55
N TYR A 46 -3.91 1.97 -7.64
CA TYR A 46 -3.66 0.65 -8.24
C TYR A 46 -2.76 -0.25 -7.39
N SER A 47 -1.78 0.32 -6.65
CA SER A 47 -0.93 -0.44 -5.72
C SER A 47 -1.68 -0.87 -4.46
N ARG A 48 -2.77 -0.18 -4.10
CA ARG A 48 -3.65 -0.51 -2.97
C ARG A 48 -4.79 -1.46 -3.33
N ASP A 49 -5.28 -1.45 -4.57
CA ASP A 49 -6.49 -2.18 -4.97
C ASP A 49 -6.24 -3.68 -5.21
N ARG A 50 -6.27 -4.45 -4.12
CA ARG A 50 -6.19 -5.92 -4.17
C ARG A 50 -7.47 -6.61 -4.68
N ARG A 51 -8.58 -5.88 -4.81
CA ARG A 51 -9.87 -6.44 -5.23
C ARG A 51 -9.87 -6.74 -6.72
N ARG A 52 -9.27 -5.86 -7.52
CA ARG A 52 -9.18 -5.98 -8.98
C ARG A 52 -7.84 -6.52 -9.47
N SER A 53 -6.77 -6.41 -8.67
CA SER A 53 -5.45 -6.98 -9.00
C SER A 53 -5.37 -8.49 -8.74
N ARG A 54 -6.43 -9.24 -9.11
CA ARG A 54 -6.44 -10.70 -9.01
C ARG A 54 -6.10 -11.28 -10.38
N PRO A 55 -5.33 -12.38 -10.46
CA PRO A 55 -5.04 -13.01 -11.74
C PRO A 55 -6.37 -13.41 -12.42
N PRO A 56 -6.47 -13.27 -13.75
CA PRO A 56 -7.66 -13.65 -14.48
C PRO A 56 -7.91 -15.16 -14.39
N VAL A 57 -9.18 -15.56 -14.44
CA VAL A 57 -9.57 -16.97 -14.37
C VAL A 57 -9.08 -17.70 -15.63
N ARG A 58 -8.20 -18.70 -15.46
CA ARG A 58 -7.70 -19.54 -16.56
C ARG A 58 -8.58 -20.80 -16.66
N ARG A 59 -9.29 -20.96 -17.79
CA ARG A 59 -10.11 -22.15 -18.08
C ARG A 59 -9.41 -22.99 -19.14
N MET A 60 -9.19 -24.26 -18.83
CA MET A 60 -8.61 -25.24 -19.76
C MET A 60 -9.53 -26.46 -19.86
N VAL A 61 -9.65 -27.04 -21.05
CA VAL A 61 -10.46 -28.23 -21.29
C VAL A 61 -9.53 -29.44 -21.32
N LEU A 62 -9.74 -30.40 -20.42
CA LEU A 62 -9.01 -31.67 -20.44
C LEU A 62 -9.74 -32.67 -21.31
N ARG A 63 -9.02 -33.29 -22.26
CA ARG A 63 -9.54 -34.41 -23.06
C ARG A 63 -9.20 -35.74 -22.39
N LYS A 64 -9.86 -36.81 -22.82
CA LYS A 64 -9.62 -38.17 -22.31
C LYS A 64 -8.12 -38.55 -22.36
N ALA A 65 -7.46 -38.24 -23.48
CA ALA A 65 -6.02 -38.51 -23.65
C ALA A 65 -5.15 -37.78 -22.61
N ASP A 66 -5.49 -36.54 -22.24
CA ASP A 66 -4.74 -35.78 -21.23
C ASP A 66 -4.89 -36.41 -19.84
N VAL A 67 -6.11 -36.86 -19.51
CA VAL A 67 -6.42 -37.50 -18.22
C VAL A 67 -5.73 -38.86 -18.11
N GLU A 68 -5.77 -39.68 -19.16
CA GLU A 68 -5.08 -40.98 -19.19
C GLU A 68 -3.56 -40.83 -19.03
N ARG A 69 -2.97 -39.77 -19.62
CA ARG A 69 -1.55 -39.43 -19.41
C ARG A 69 -1.29 -39.05 -17.96
N MET A 70 -2.08 -38.14 -17.37
CA MET A 70 -1.92 -37.72 -15.97
C MET A 70 -2.05 -38.89 -14.99
N MET A 71 -2.99 -39.81 -15.21
CA MET A 71 -3.16 -41.00 -14.39
C MET A 71 -1.96 -41.96 -14.50
N ARG A 72 -1.38 -42.08 -15.68
CA ARG A 72 -0.18 -42.93 -15.89
C ARG A 72 1.06 -42.35 -15.24
N GLU A 73 1.19 -41.03 -15.25
CA GLU A 73 2.36 -40.31 -14.70
C GLU A 73 2.29 -40.15 -13.17
N LYS A 74 1.09 -40.11 -12.58
CA LYS A 74 0.92 -39.87 -11.14
C LYS A 74 1.13 -41.16 -10.32
N SER A 75 2.12 -41.14 -9.44
CA SER A 75 2.25 -42.04 -8.29
C SER A 75 1.96 -41.28 -6.98
N PHE A 76 1.66 -42.01 -5.90
CA PHE A 76 1.37 -41.43 -4.59
C PHE A 76 2.42 -41.84 -3.56
N ASP A 77 2.98 -40.87 -2.87
CA ASP A 77 3.80 -41.04 -1.67
C ASP A 77 3.00 -40.64 -0.41
N ALA A 78 3.53 -40.91 0.79
CA ALA A 78 2.85 -40.61 2.06
C ALA A 78 2.48 -39.11 2.22
N ASP A 79 3.29 -38.21 1.67
CA ASP A 79 3.07 -36.76 1.73
C ASP A 79 2.05 -36.22 0.70
N ASP A 80 1.66 -37.02 -0.30
CA ASP A 80 0.63 -36.61 -1.28
C ASP A 80 -0.80 -36.63 -0.67
N PHE A 81 -0.97 -37.29 0.48
CA PHE A 81 -2.27 -37.40 1.13
C PHE A 81 -2.57 -36.17 1.99
N PRO A 82 -3.84 -35.68 1.99
CA PRO A 82 -4.23 -34.57 2.83
C PRO A 82 -4.02 -34.93 4.30
N ARG A 83 -3.35 -34.03 5.03
CA ARG A 83 -3.08 -34.24 6.45
C ARG A 83 -4.40 -34.25 7.24
N PRO A 84 -4.65 -35.27 8.06
CA PRO A 84 -5.85 -35.29 8.89
C PRO A 84 -5.77 -34.19 9.94
N TYR A 85 -6.89 -33.52 10.19
CA TYR A 85 -7.01 -32.58 11.31
C TYR A 85 -7.29 -33.36 12.60
N LEU A 86 -6.23 -33.91 13.19
CA LEU A 86 -6.32 -34.68 14.43
C LEU A 86 -6.38 -33.74 15.63
N THR A 87 -7.41 -33.89 16.45
CA THR A 87 -7.45 -33.26 17.78
C THR A 87 -6.60 -34.07 18.75
N ALA A 88 -5.93 -33.39 19.68
CA ALA A 88 -5.23 -34.07 20.75
C ALA A 88 -6.24 -34.89 21.57
N LYS A 89 -5.83 -36.08 22.02
CA LYS A 89 -6.55 -36.77 23.09
C LYS A 89 -6.23 -36.00 24.37
N VAL A 90 -7.22 -35.30 24.91
CA VAL A 90 -7.10 -34.53 26.15
C VAL A 90 -7.69 -35.38 27.27
N GLU A 91 -6.92 -35.52 28.35
CA GLU A 91 -7.43 -35.98 29.64
C GLU A 91 -7.68 -34.71 30.46
N GLU A 92 -8.94 -34.47 30.81
CA GLU A 92 -9.37 -33.25 31.52
C GLU A 92 -9.12 -33.44 33.02
N ASP A 93 -8.46 -32.46 33.65
CA ASP A 93 -8.25 -32.39 35.10
C ASP A 93 -8.71 -31.02 35.63
N ASP A 94 -9.58 -31.07 36.64
CA ASP A 94 -10.35 -29.95 37.18
C ASP A 94 -9.47 -28.78 37.65
N ASN A 95 -8.23 -29.05 38.08
CA ASN A 95 -7.30 -28.03 38.61
C ASN A 95 -6.05 -27.83 37.76
N ALA A 96 -5.97 -28.42 36.55
CA ALA A 96 -4.75 -28.47 35.75
C ALA A 96 -4.21 -27.10 35.30
N VAL A 97 -5.11 -26.14 35.02
CA VAL A 97 -4.73 -24.79 34.60
C VAL A 97 -4.86 -23.83 35.78
N GLY A 98 -3.73 -23.40 36.35
CA GLY A 98 -3.70 -22.40 37.41
C GLY A 98 -4.39 -22.80 38.72
N GLY A 99 -4.61 -24.10 38.97
CA GLY A 99 -5.37 -24.57 40.13
C GLY A 99 -6.87 -24.31 40.04
N GLY A 100 -7.42 -24.24 38.81
CA GLY A 100 -8.83 -23.93 38.55
C GLY A 100 -9.15 -22.44 38.48
N TYR A 101 -8.15 -21.55 38.58
CA TYR A 101 -8.31 -20.10 38.49
C TYR A 101 -7.41 -19.50 37.39
N GLN A 102 -8.00 -18.67 36.53
CA GLN A 102 -7.29 -17.90 35.52
C GLN A 102 -7.46 -16.40 35.82
N LYS A 103 -6.35 -15.66 35.85
CA LYS A 103 -6.32 -14.21 36.14
C LYS A 103 -6.65 -13.38 34.92
#